data_AF-A0A4U6TUW7-F1
#
_entry.id   AF-A0A4U6TUW7-F1
#
_cell.length_a   1.000
_cell.length_b   1.000
_cell.length_c   1.000
_cell.angle_alpha   90.00
_cell.angle_beta   90.00
_cell.angle_gamma   90.00
#
_symmetry.space_group_name_H-M   'P 1'
#
loop_
_entity.id
_entity.type
_entity.pdbx_description
1 polymer ?
#
loop_
_entity_poly.entity_id
_entity_poly.type
_entity_poly.pdbx_seq_one_letter_code
_entity_poly.pdbx_strand_id
1 'polypeptide(L)'
;MVHDGPSAAHPSSSNIEVNKLVKGRPLDNLEFLQWLKRYCDSVNGGIMNENYNPVERRSKGCKERGSKGSNKSSKSLQANRLSGGDSADGGPGVGKVCNTFAEEHYVEQIQQLSEKIADLKVSVDSMEKERDFYFSKLRDIEILFQRPELEHLPMTKAVRKILYAADAKDSPLPDANDIITKSPGLFSDEAE
;
A
#
# COMPACT_ATOMS: atom_id res chain seq x y z
N MET A 1 8.08 -63.54 -18.27
CA MET A 1 7.21 -62.74 -17.39
C MET A 1 7.19 -61.33 -17.91
N VAL A 2 6.16 -61.00 -18.68
CA VAL A 2 5.93 -59.67 -19.23
C VAL A 2 5.11 -58.93 -18.17
N HIS A 3 5.68 -57.89 -17.56
CA HIS A 3 4.93 -57.01 -16.68
C HIS A 3 4.35 -55.89 -17.53
N ASP A 4 3.12 -56.08 -18.01
CA ASP A 4 2.26 -54.98 -18.45
C ASP A 4 1.84 -54.18 -17.21
N GLY A 5 2.45 -53.02 -17.02
CA GLY A 5 1.95 -51.98 -16.11
C GLY A 5 0.87 -51.15 -16.81
N PRO A 6 -0.15 -50.65 -16.08
CA PRO A 6 -1.29 -50.00 -16.70
C PRO A 6 -0.86 -48.68 -17.35
N SER A 7 -1.12 -48.58 -18.66
CA SER A 7 -1.01 -47.34 -19.43
C SER A 7 -1.80 -46.25 -18.72
N ALA A 8 -1.09 -45.26 -18.15
CA ALA A 8 -1.70 -44.07 -17.58
C ALA A 8 -2.56 -43.41 -18.68
N ALA A 9 -3.87 -43.42 -18.48
CA ALA A 9 -4.81 -42.74 -19.34
C ALA A 9 -4.39 -41.27 -19.43
N HIS A 10 -4.01 -40.82 -20.62
CA HIS A 10 -3.89 -39.40 -20.91
C HIS A 10 -5.25 -38.77 -20.58
N PRO A 11 -5.32 -37.76 -19.69
CA PRO A 11 -6.57 -37.03 -19.50
C PRO A 11 -6.96 -36.47 -20.85
N SER A 12 -8.15 -36.86 -21.29
CA SER A 12 -8.75 -36.53 -22.57
C SER A 12 -8.44 -35.08 -22.94
N SER A 13 -7.69 -34.92 -24.02
CA SER A 13 -7.54 -33.64 -24.71
C SER A 13 -8.93 -33.22 -25.20
N SER A 14 -9.69 -32.54 -24.35
CA SER A 14 -10.98 -31.95 -24.70
C SER A 14 -10.74 -31.02 -25.87
N ASN A 15 -11.05 -31.48 -27.07
CA ASN A 15 -10.93 -30.70 -28.29
C ASN A 15 -12.04 -29.65 -28.29
N ILE A 16 -11.68 -28.38 -28.38
CA ILE A 16 -12.66 -27.28 -28.38
C ILE A 16 -13.25 -27.19 -29.78
N GLU A 17 -14.53 -27.47 -29.91
CA GLU A 17 -15.23 -27.38 -31.19
C GLU A 17 -15.58 -25.93 -31.56
N VAL A 18 -14.64 -25.24 -32.23
CA VAL A 18 -14.79 -23.84 -32.66
C VAL A 18 -16.08 -23.61 -33.46
N ASN A 19 -16.48 -24.56 -34.29
CA ASN A 19 -17.71 -24.49 -35.09
C ASN A 19 -19.00 -24.37 -34.25
N LYS A 20 -19.01 -24.92 -33.04
CA LYS A 20 -20.14 -24.80 -32.10
C LYS A 20 -20.18 -23.40 -31.47
N LEU A 21 -19.00 -22.85 -31.13
CA LEU A 21 -18.87 -21.52 -30.53
C LEU A 21 -19.31 -20.38 -31.47
N VAL A 22 -19.06 -20.51 -32.77
CA VAL A 22 -19.48 -19.51 -33.78
C VAL A 22 -21.01 -19.31 -33.78
N LYS A 23 -21.78 -20.34 -33.40
CA LYS A 23 -23.24 -20.26 -33.33
C LYS A 23 -23.75 -19.51 -32.08
N GLY A 24 -22.86 -19.12 -31.16
CA GLY A 24 -23.19 -18.33 -29.98
C GLY A 24 -24.15 -19.01 -29.00
N ARG A 25 -24.25 -20.34 -29.04
CA ARG A 25 -25.17 -21.08 -28.15
C ARG A 25 -24.68 -20.99 -26.71
N PRO A 26 -25.57 -20.71 -25.73
CA PRO A 26 -25.16 -20.55 -24.33
C PRO A 26 -24.50 -21.78 -23.72
N LEU A 27 -24.95 -22.99 -24.08
CA LEU A 27 -24.40 -24.25 -23.57
C LEU A 27 -22.97 -24.50 -24.07
N ASP A 28 -22.72 -24.29 -25.37
CA ASP A 28 -21.40 -24.44 -25.98
C ASP A 28 -20.41 -23.41 -25.40
N ASN A 29 -20.87 -22.18 -25.16
CA ASN A 29 -20.07 -21.13 -24.50
C ASN A 29 -19.75 -21.48 -23.05
N LEU A 30 -20.71 -22.05 -22.31
CA LEU A 30 -20.50 -22.46 -20.92
C LEU A 30 -19.46 -23.59 -20.83
N GLU A 31 -19.55 -24.57 -21.72
CA GLU A 31 -18.57 -25.67 -21.82
C GLU A 31 -17.15 -25.13 -22.12
N PHE A 32 -17.04 -24.15 -23.02
CA PHE A 32 -15.78 -23.46 -23.28
C PHE A 32 -15.23 -22.71 -22.06
N LEU A 33 -16.07 -21.97 -21.33
CA LEU A 33 -15.63 -21.25 -20.13
C LEU A 33 -15.18 -22.20 -19.02
N GLN A 34 -15.86 -23.34 -18.84
CA GLN A 34 -15.45 -24.38 -17.90
C GLN A 34 -14.10 -25.00 -18.28
N TRP A 35 -13.89 -25.26 -19.58
CA TRP A 35 -12.60 -25.70 -20.09
C TRP A 35 -11.51 -24.64 -19.85
N LEU A 36 -11.79 -23.37 -20.18
CA LEU A 36 -10.86 -22.27 -20.03
C LEU A 36 -10.43 -22.10 -18.57
N LYS A 37 -11.37 -22.21 -17.63
CA LYS A 37 -11.07 -22.20 -16.20
C LYS A 37 -10.13 -23.34 -15.83
N ARG A 38 -10.45 -24.57 -16.21
CA ARG A 38 -9.58 -25.72 -15.95
C ARG A 38 -8.18 -25.58 -16.57
N TYR A 39 -8.09 -25.00 -17.77
CA TYR A 39 -6.81 -24.72 -18.44
C TYR A 39 -6.00 -23.65 -17.70
N CYS A 40 -6.63 -22.53 -17.32
CA CYS A 40 -5.96 -21.50 -16.53
C CYS A 40 -5.46 -22.06 -15.20
N ASP A 41 -6.25 -22.90 -14.54
CA ASP A 41 -5.84 -23.53 -13.28
C ASP A 41 -4.66 -24.48 -13.47
N SER A 42 -4.65 -25.27 -14.53
CA SER A 42 -3.53 -26.19 -14.78
C SER A 42 -2.25 -25.46 -15.16
N VAL A 43 -2.34 -24.38 -15.93
CA VAL A 43 -1.17 -23.58 -16.38
C VAL A 43 -0.63 -22.70 -15.25
N ASN A 44 -1.49 -22.15 -14.40
CA ASN A 44 -1.10 -21.31 -13.28
C ASN A 44 -0.86 -22.10 -11.97
N GLY A 45 -0.93 -23.43 -12.01
CA GLY A 45 -0.66 -24.31 -10.86
C GLY A 45 -1.72 -24.23 -9.76
N GLY A 46 -2.95 -23.82 -10.08
CA GLY A 46 -4.04 -23.61 -9.13
C GLY A 46 -3.85 -22.39 -8.22
N ILE A 47 -2.75 -21.65 -8.38
CA ILE A 47 -2.49 -20.42 -7.63
C ILE A 47 -3.30 -19.31 -8.28
N MET A 48 -4.44 -18.99 -7.67
CA MET A 48 -5.10 -17.70 -7.88
C MET A 48 -4.07 -16.66 -7.51
N ASN A 49 -3.52 -15.94 -8.49
CA ASN A 49 -2.54 -14.90 -8.22
C ASN A 49 -3.26 -13.77 -7.46
N GLU A 50 -3.28 -13.83 -6.14
CA GLU A 50 -3.87 -12.81 -5.26
C GLU A 50 -3.20 -11.44 -5.47
N ASN A 51 -2.01 -11.41 -6.09
CA ASN A 51 -1.30 -10.21 -6.50
C ASN A 51 -1.58 -9.79 -7.96
N TYR A 52 -2.60 -10.37 -8.61
CA TYR A 52 -3.03 -9.95 -9.94
C TYR A 52 -3.65 -8.55 -9.87
N ASN A 53 -2.84 -7.52 -10.15
CA ASN A 53 -3.32 -6.16 -10.29
C ASN A 53 -3.58 -5.82 -11.79
N PRO A 54 -4.85 -5.71 -12.23
CA PRO A 54 -5.18 -5.40 -13.63
C PRO A 54 -4.76 -3.98 -14.04
N VAL A 55 -4.77 -3.03 -13.10
CA VAL A 55 -4.42 -1.62 -13.35
C VAL A 55 -2.93 -1.49 -13.63
N GLU A 56 -2.11 -2.10 -12.78
CA GLU A 56 -0.65 -2.09 -12.98
C GLU A 56 -0.23 -2.74 -14.29
N ARG A 57 -0.87 -3.86 -14.68
CA ARG A 57 -0.50 -4.55 -15.92
C ARG A 57 -0.85 -3.72 -17.17
N ARG A 58 -1.99 -3.03 -17.17
CA ARG A 58 -2.37 -2.12 -18.28
C ARG A 58 -1.45 -0.90 -18.34
N SER A 59 -1.02 -0.39 -17.19
CA SER A 59 -0.14 0.78 -17.11
C SER A 59 1.31 0.46 -17.50
N LYS A 60 1.84 -0.70 -17.06
CA LYS A 60 3.20 -1.16 -17.37
C LYS A 60 3.34 -1.77 -18.78
N GLY A 61 2.27 -2.30 -19.36
CA GLY A 61 2.26 -2.88 -20.72
C GLY A 61 2.38 -1.87 -21.86
N CYS A 62 2.35 -0.56 -21.58
CA CYS A 62 2.45 0.49 -22.59
C CYS A 62 3.90 0.92 -22.90
N LYS A 63 4.89 0.55 -22.07
CA LYS A 63 6.28 1.04 -22.23
C LYS A 63 7.27 0.10 -22.92
N GLU A 64 6.90 -1.14 -23.21
CA GLU A 64 7.80 -2.11 -23.85
C GLU A 64 7.04 -2.86 -24.95
N ARG A 65 6.92 -2.22 -26.12
CA ARG A 65 6.80 -2.81 -27.46
C ARG A 65 6.74 -1.68 -28.49
N GLY A 66 7.90 -1.13 -28.80
CA GLY A 66 8.08 -0.40 -30.04
C GLY A 66 7.95 -1.37 -31.23
N SER A 67 7.03 -1.06 -32.14
CA SER A 67 7.13 -1.21 -33.60
C SER A 67 5.87 -1.78 -34.27
N LYS A 68 5.13 -0.84 -34.88
CA LYS A 68 4.47 -0.90 -36.21
C LYS A 68 3.12 -1.62 -36.37
N GLY A 69 2.10 -0.81 -36.72
CA GLY A 69 0.81 -1.25 -37.30
C GLY A 69 -0.34 -0.30 -36.94
N SER A 70 -0.45 0.86 -37.60
CA SER A 70 -1.42 1.11 -38.69
C SER A 70 -2.90 1.05 -38.29
N ASN A 71 -3.46 2.26 -38.20
CA ASN A 71 -4.75 2.68 -38.77
C ASN A 71 -6.11 2.39 -38.08
N LYS A 72 -6.82 3.53 -37.94
CA LYS A 72 -8.25 3.81 -38.20
C LYS A 72 -9.24 3.74 -37.03
N SER A 73 -9.65 4.94 -36.62
CA SER A 73 -11.05 5.43 -36.58
C SER A 73 -12.14 4.37 -36.58
N SER A 74 -12.99 4.38 -35.55
CA SER A 74 -14.45 4.40 -35.74
C SER A 74 -15.19 4.78 -34.45
N LYS A 75 -15.80 5.97 -34.52
CA LYS A 75 -17.21 6.27 -34.20
C LYS A 75 -17.81 5.59 -32.96
N SER A 76 -17.84 6.37 -31.88
CA SER A 76 -18.78 6.24 -30.76
C SER A 76 -20.22 6.32 -31.29
N LEU A 77 -20.99 5.23 -31.17
CA LEU A 77 -22.44 5.27 -31.33
C LEU A 77 -23.06 5.66 -29.99
N GLN A 78 -23.54 6.90 -29.93
CA GLN A 78 -24.56 7.32 -28.97
C GLN A 78 -25.85 6.55 -29.30
N ALA A 79 -26.43 5.87 -28.30
CA ALA A 79 -27.76 5.29 -28.40
C ALA A 79 -28.72 6.04 -27.47
N ASN A 80 -29.85 6.42 -28.05
CA ASN A 80 -30.91 7.27 -27.51
C ASN A 80 -31.52 6.78 -26.20
N ARG A 81 -31.81 7.73 -25.31
CA ARG A 81 -32.76 7.57 -24.20
C ARG A 81 -34.11 8.14 -24.63
N LEU A 82 -35.16 7.32 -24.71
CA LEU A 82 -36.56 7.74 -24.55
C LEU A 82 -37.43 6.55 -24.10
N SER A 83 -38.23 6.82 -23.05
CA SER A 83 -39.56 6.24 -22.69
C SER A 83 -39.63 4.73 -22.38
N GLY A 84 -40.24 4.21 -21.31
CA GLY A 84 -41.36 4.67 -20.49
C GLY A 84 -42.45 3.58 -20.53
N GLY A 85 -42.90 3.08 -19.38
CA GLY A 85 -44.17 2.32 -19.25
C GLY A 85 -44.09 0.84 -18.89
N ASP A 86 -44.34 0.55 -17.61
CA ASP A 86 -45.41 -0.30 -17.05
C ASP A 86 -45.45 -1.85 -17.17
N SER A 87 -45.72 -2.44 -16.00
CA SER A 87 -46.48 -3.66 -15.67
C SER A 87 -45.98 -5.11 -15.94
N ALA A 88 -45.85 -5.82 -14.81
CA ALA A 88 -46.24 -7.20 -14.45
C ALA A 88 -45.79 -8.41 -15.30
N ASP A 89 -45.09 -9.38 -14.67
CA ASP A 89 -45.63 -10.72 -14.34
C ASP A 89 -44.53 -11.75 -13.93
N GLY A 90 -44.92 -12.60 -12.97
CA GLY A 90 -44.44 -13.92 -12.55
C GLY A 90 -43.05 -14.50 -12.90
N GLY A 91 -42.28 -14.82 -11.85
CA GLY A 91 -41.34 -15.96 -11.86
C GLY A 91 -40.48 -16.08 -10.59
N PRO A 92 -40.54 -17.18 -9.81
CA PRO A 92 -39.65 -17.38 -8.67
C PRO A 92 -38.30 -17.93 -9.17
N GLY A 93 -37.39 -17.02 -9.50
CA GLY A 93 -35.99 -17.35 -9.78
C GLY A 93 -35.20 -17.52 -8.50
N VAL A 94 -35.19 -18.73 -7.95
CA VAL A 94 -34.16 -19.20 -6.99
C VAL A 94 -32.79 -19.07 -7.66
N GLY A 95 -31.87 -18.35 -7.02
CA GLY A 95 -30.46 -18.30 -7.43
C GLY A 95 -29.78 -16.94 -7.32
N LYS A 96 -30.03 -16.19 -6.24
CA LYS A 96 -29.23 -14.99 -5.94
C LYS A 96 -28.82 -14.97 -4.47
N VAL A 97 -27.95 -15.88 -4.08
CA VAL A 97 -27.23 -15.79 -2.81
C VAL A 97 -25.81 -16.34 -3.00
N CYS A 98 -24.88 -15.49 -3.47
CA CYS A 98 -23.47 -15.50 -3.07
C CYS A 98 -22.62 -14.48 -3.86
N ASN A 99 -22.98 -13.18 -3.84
CA ASN A 99 -22.00 -12.14 -4.24
C ASN A 99 -22.10 -10.84 -3.44
N THR A 100 -23.10 -10.69 -2.56
CA THR A 100 -23.22 -9.52 -1.68
C THR A 100 -22.23 -9.60 -0.51
N PHE A 101 -22.06 -10.79 0.07
CA PHE A 101 -21.19 -11.00 1.25
C PHE A 101 -19.71 -10.71 1.02
N ALA A 102 -19.19 -10.96 -0.20
CA ALA A 102 -17.79 -10.66 -0.52
C ALA A 102 -17.59 -9.14 -0.72
N GLU A 103 -18.50 -8.49 -1.44
CA GLU A 103 -18.46 -7.04 -1.70
C GLU A 103 -18.55 -6.23 -0.39
N GLU A 104 -19.46 -6.60 0.52
CA GLU A 104 -19.63 -5.97 1.83
C GLU A 104 -18.36 -6.09 2.70
N HIS A 105 -17.72 -7.26 2.70
CA HIS A 105 -16.48 -7.48 3.45
C HIS A 105 -15.28 -6.68 2.88
N TYR A 106 -15.21 -6.47 1.56
CA TYR A 106 -14.19 -5.59 0.98
C TYR A 106 -14.46 -4.12 1.29
N VAL A 107 -15.72 -3.68 1.26
CA VAL A 107 -16.11 -2.31 1.63
C VAL A 107 -15.77 -2.05 3.09
N GLU A 108 -16.06 -2.98 4.00
CA GLU A 108 -15.74 -2.86 5.41
C GLU A 108 -14.23 -2.78 5.66
N GLN A 109 -13.43 -3.63 4.99
CA GLN A 109 -11.96 -3.52 5.06
C GLN A 109 -11.43 -2.20 4.52
N ILE A 110 -11.98 -1.70 3.40
CA ILE A 110 -11.61 -0.39 2.85
C ILE A 110 -11.93 0.72 3.85
N GLN A 111 -13.07 0.64 4.53
CA GLN A 111 -13.47 1.61 5.53
C GLN A 111 -12.56 1.56 6.76
N GLN A 112 -12.26 0.38 7.30
CA GLN A 112 -11.34 0.21 8.43
C GLN A 112 -9.92 0.69 8.10
N LEU A 113 -9.42 0.40 6.90
CA LEU A 113 -8.11 0.88 6.46
C LEU A 113 -8.12 2.41 6.27
N SER A 114 -9.22 2.97 5.76
CA SER A 114 -9.36 4.43 5.60
C SER A 114 -9.38 5.14 6.96
N GLU A 115 -10.05 4.57 7.95
CA GLU A 115 -10.08 5.07 9.33
C GLU A 115 -8.68 5.03 9.96
N LYS A 116 -7.97 3.89 9.87
CA LYS A 116 -6.57 3.80 10.34
C LYS A 116 -5.65 4.81 9.69
N ILE A 117 -5.82 5.06 8.38
CA ILE A 117 -5.06 6.10 7.68
C ILE A 117 -5.39 7.49 8.23
N ALA A 118 -6.66 7.79 8.52
CA ALA A 118 -7.06 9.06 9.11
C ALA A 118 -6.47 9.24 10.51
N ASP A 119 -6.56 8.22 11.36
CA ASP A 119 -6.02 8.25 12.73
C ASP A 119 -4.51 8.43 12.75
N LEU A 120 -3.80 7.67 11.91
CA LEU A 120 -2.35 7.78 11.79
C LEU A 120 -1.93 9.17 11.29
N LYS A 121 -2.68 9.77 10.36
CA LYS A 121 -2.40 11.14 9.91
C LYS A 121 -2.54 12.15 11.05
N VAL A 122 -3.63 12.09 11.81
CA VAL A 122 -3.83 12.97 12.98
C VAL A 122 -2.74 12.75 14.02
N SER A 123 -2.34 11.49 14.26
CA SER A 123 -1.25 11.16 15.18
C SER A 123 0.09 11.73 14.71
N VAL A 124 0.44 11.58 13.43
CA VAL A 124 1.66 12.17 12.85
C VAL A 124 1.63 13.70 12.97
N ASP A 125 0.53 14.34 12.59
CA ASP A 125 0.39 15.80 12.70
C ASP A 125 0.58 16.30 14.15
N SER A 126 0.07 15.54 15.13
CA SER A 126 0.28 15.85 16.55
C SER A 126 1.74 15.69 16.96
N MET A 127 2.38 14.59 16.57
CA MET A 127 3.80 14.32 16.87
C MET A 127 4.73 15.35 16.21
N GLU A 128 4.41 15.82 15.01
CA GLU A 128 5.17 16.87 14.33
C GLU A 128 5.09 18.19 15.09
N LYS A 129 3.91 18.57 15.60
CA LYS A 129 3.77 19.75 16.45
C LYS A 129 4.60 19.65 17.73
N GLU A 130 4.59 18.48 18.38
CA GLU A 130 5.41 18.25 19.57
C GLU A 130 6.91 18.30 19.26
N ARG A 131 7.35 17.66 18.17
CA ARG A 131 8.74 17.73 17.69
C ARG A 131 9.17 19.17 17.46
N ASP A 132 8.36 19.94 16.75
CA ASP A 132 8.67 21.33 16.39
C ASP A 132 8.65 22.23 17.63
N PHE A 133 7.75 21.97 18.58
CA PHE A 133 7.69 22.66 19.87
C PHE A 133 8.96 22.46 20.69
N TYR A 134 9.44 21.22 20.83
CA TYR A 134 10.67 20.95 21.57
C TYR A 134 11.90 21.48 20.84
N PHE A 135 11.96 21.31 19.51
CA PHE A 135 13.06 21.85 18.70
C PHE A 135 13.15 23.38 18.81
N SER A 136 12.03 24.09 18.74
CA SER A 136 11.99 25.55 18.87
C SER A 136 12.55 26.02 20.22
N LYS A 137 12.20 25.34 21.32
CA LYS A 137 12.76 25.65 22.65
C LYS A 137 14.27 25.40 22.72
N LEU A 138 14.74 24.28 22.17
CA LEU A 138 16.18 23.97 22.14
C LEU A 138 16.94 24.99 21.28
N ARG A 139 16.34 25.45 20.18
CA ARG A 139 16.91 26.50 19.34
C ARG A 139 16.97 27.86 20.05
N ASP A 140 15.92 28.25 20.78
CA ASP A 140 15.93 29.48 21.58
C ASP A 140 17.02 29.43 22.67
N ILE A 141 17.17 28.28 23.34
CA ILE A 141 18.24 28.03 24.31
C ILE A 141 19.61 28.13 23.62
N GLU A 142 19.79 27.51 22.45
CA GLU A 142 21.05 27.59 21.72
C GLU A 142 21.43 29.04 21.39
N ILE A 143 20.49 29.84 20.88
CA ILE A 143 20.69 31.27 20.58
C ILE A 143 21.09 32.03 21.86
N LEU A 144 20.41 31.76 22.98
CA LEU A 144 20.74 32.36 24.27
C LEU A 144 22.20 32.10 24.66
N PHE A 145 22.70 30.88 24.45
CA PHE A 145 24.06 30.44 24.79
C PHE A 145 25.12 30.74 23.71
N GLN A 146 24.75 31.38 22.60
CA GLN A 146 25.70 31.90 21.59
C GLN A 146 26.23 33.30 21.95
N ARG A 147 25.70 33.93 23.00
CA ARG A 147 26.17 35.24 23.48
C ARG A 147 27.63 35.19 23.96
N PRO A 148 28.49 36.15 23.57
CA PRO A 148 29.91 36.17 23.95
C PRO A 148 30.14 36.15 25.46
N GLU A 149 29.27 36.81 26.23
CA GLU A 149 29.38 36.93 27.68
C GLU A 149 29.22 35.58 28.40
N LEU A 150 28.52 34.64 27.78
CA LEU A 150 28.29 33.29 28.32
C LEU A 150 29.30 32.27 27.80
N GLU A 151 30.09 32.59 26.77
CA GLU A 151 30.88 31.59 26.03
C GLU A 151 31.87 30.82 26.91
N HIS A 152 32.51 31.50 27.87
CA HIS A 152 33.54 30.89 28.71
C HIS A 152 32.99 30.11 29.90
N LEU A 153 31.69 30.22 30.21
CA LEU A 153 31.11 29.56 31.36
C LEU A 153 31.14 28.02 31.18
N PRO A 154 31.57 27.26 32.20
CA PRO A 154 31.46 25.80 32.20
C PRO A 154 30.03 25.31 31.92
N MET A 155 29.04 26.05 32.40
CA MET A 155 27.62 25.81 32.14
C MET A 155 27.29 25.87 30.64
N THR A 156 27.82 26.84 29.90
CA THR A 156 27.62 26.96 28.44
C THR A 156 28.21 25.77 27.70
N LYS A 157 29.39 25.31 28.12
CA LYS A 157 30.03 24.10 27.55
C LYS A 157 29.19 22.85 27.82
N ALA A 158 28.67 22.70 29.04
CA ALA A 158 27.79 21.60 29.42
C ALA A 158 26.47 21.59 28.62
N VAL A 159 25.82 22.75 28.47
CA VAL A 159 24.58 22.88 27.68
C VAL A 159 24.84 22.58 26.19
N ARG A 160 25.92 23.09 25.61
CA ARG A 160 26.30 22.78 24.21
C ARG A 160 26.60 21.29 24.01
N LYS A 161 27.21 20.63 25.00
CA LYS A 161 27.44 19.17 24.97
C LYS A 161 26.13 18.39 24.87
N ILE A 162 25.08 18.85 25.55
CA ILE A 162 23.73 18.25 25.45
C ILE A 162 23.10 18.55 24.08
N LEU A 163 23.13 19.81 23.63
CA LEU A 163 22.49 20.24 22.38
C LEU A 163 23.11 19.60 21.12
N TYR A 164 24.39 19.28 21.14
CA TYR A 164 25.12 18.75 19.98
C TYR A 164 25.43 17.25 20.07
N ALA A 165 24.80 16.53 20.99
CA ALA A 165 24.93 15.07 21.03
C ALA A 165 24.34 14.44 19.75
N ALA A 166 25.09 13.56 19.12
CA ALA A 166 24.74 12.98 17.82
C ALA A 166 23.79 11.77 17.93
N ASP A 167 23.78 11.07 19.06
CA ASP A 167 22.90 9.93 19.31
C ASP A 167 21.96 10.23 20.48
N ALA A 168 20.66 10.00 20.29
CA ALA A 168 19.65 10.13 21.34
C ALA A 168 19.73 9.01 22.39
N LYS A 169 20.41 7.89 22.08
CA LYS A 169 20.53 6.73 22.97
C LYS A 169 21.67 6.86 23.97
N ASP A 170 22.72 7.59 23.62
CA ASP A 170 23.84 7.89 24.51
C ASP A 170 23.59 9.23 25.20
N SER A 171 23.16 9.18 26.47
CA SER A 171 22.86 10.40 27.21
C SER A 171 24.15 11.21 27.47
N PRO A 172 24.28 12.45 26.94
CA PRO A 172 25.44 13.32 27.22
C PRO A 172 25.39 13.95 28.61
N LEU A 173 24.33 13.67 29.39
CA LEU A 173 24.04 14.33 30.66
C LEU A 173 25.11 14.07 31.75
N PRO A 174 25.65 12.85 31.93
CA PRO A 174 26.72 12.61 32.91
C PRO A 174 27.97 13.44 32.60
N ASP A 175 28.43 13.42 31.35
CA ASP A 175 29.58 14.21 30.89
C ASP A 175 29.35 15.72 31.05
N ALA A 176 28.15 16.20 30.73
CA ALA A 176 27.79 17.60 30.89
C ALA A 176 27.82 18.02 32.37
N ASN A 177 27.35 17.16 33.27
CA ASN A 177 27.36 17.41 34.71
C ASN A 177 28.79 17.39 35.28
N ASP A 178 29.64 16.51 34.77
CA ASP A 178 31.06 16.45 35.10
C ASP A 178 31.78 17.77 34.75
N ILE A 179 31.45 18.41 33.62
CA ILE A 179 32.03 19.71 33.23
C ILE A 179 31.72 20.80 34.26
N ILE A 180 30.51 20.80 34.81
CA ILE A 180 30.08 21.78 35.81
C ILE A 180 30.78 21.52 37.15
N THR A 181 30.82 20.27 37.58
CA THR A 181 31.33 19.87 38.91
C THR A 181 32.86 19.85 39.00
N LYS A 182 33.57 19.59 37.89
CA LYS A 182 35.05 19.57 37.84
C LYS A 182 35.68 20.94 37.55
N SER A 183 34.90 21.98 37.26
CA SER A 183 35.41 23.33 37.11
C SER A 183 35.67 23.93 38.50
N PRO A 184 36.95 24.10 38.93
CA PRO A 184 37.25 24.75 40.20
C PRO A 184 36.80 26.22 40.08
N GLY A 185 36.12 26.71 41.12
CA GLY A 185 35.37 27.95 41.08
C GLY A 185 36.13 29.16 40.53
N LEU A 186 35.46 29.91 39.66
CA LEU A 186 35.71 31.34 39.40
C LEU A 186 35.13 32.23 40.52
N PHE A 187 34.86 31.65 41.69
CA PHE A 187 34.53 32.36 42.93
C PHE A 187 35.68 32.17 43.91
N SER A 188 36.81 32.83 43.63
CA SER A 188 37.82 33.12 44.64
C SER A 188 37.94 34.63 44.75
N ASP A 189 37.62 35.09 45.97
CA ASP A 189 38.01 36.33 46.65
C ASP A 189 37.51 37.68 46.12
N GLU A 190 36.43 38.16 46.74
CA GLU A 190 36.32 39.56 47.18
C GLU A 190 35.92 39.51 48.67
N ALA A 191 36.93 39.37 49.52
CA ALA A 191 36.87 39.66 50.94
C ALA A 191 38.06 40.59 51.24
N GLU A 192 37.82 41.90 51.20
CA GLU A 192 38.20 42.86 52.25
C GLU A 192 37.48 44.20 52.05
#